data_AF-M0AGN4-F1
#
_entry.id   AF-M0AGN4-F1
#
_cell.length_a   1.000
_cell.length_b   1.000
_cell.length_c   1.000
_cell.angle_alpha   90.00
_cell.angle_beta   90.00
_cell.angle_gamma   90.00
#
_symmetry.space_group_name_H-M   'P 1'
#
loop_
_entity.id
_entity.type
_entity.pdbx_description
1 polymer ?
#
loop_
_entity_poly.entity_id
_entity_poly.type
_entity_poly.pdbx_seq_one_letter_code
_entity_poly.pdbx_strand_id
1 'polypeptide(L)'
;MFSMTEQLEDKTEHEFVFYLYEEDEEDPRFSFWLETSDGSGMSLYERLPDGQGMWLKPSEGSDHGAVEPTDELKAVISELMANDVSADRVHDLAPHERHFVQGIHGTVDQNPDAIPNPVWGWMHDAAEEVEA
;
A
#
# COMPACT_ATOMS: atom_id res chain seq x y z
N MET A 1 -4.60 42.67 -20.15
CA MET A 1 -5.50 42.03 -19.18
C MET A 1 -5.31 40.53 -19.36
N PHE A 2 -4.29 39.99 -18.69
CA PHE A 2 -3.93 38.57 -18.70
C PHE A 2 -3.63 38.21 -17.24
N SER A 3 -4.37 37.24 -16.72
CA SER A 3 -3.92 36.27 -15.72
C SER A 3 -4.92 35.13 -15.74
N MET A 4 -4.77 34.26 -16.74
CA MET A 4 -5.25 32.88 -16.75
C MET A 4 -4.00 32.01 -16.62
N THR A 5 -3.37 31.97 -15.45
CA THR A 5 -2.23 31.08 -15.15
C THR A 5 -1.96 31.00 -13.64
N GLU A 6 -3.03 30.93 -12.86
CA GLU A 6 -2.96 30.35 -11.51
C GLU A 6 -4.09 29.32 -11.44
N GLN A 7 -4.04 28.36 -12.38
CA GLN A 7 -4.50 27.03 -12.05
C GLN A 7 -3.57 26.60 -10.92
N LEU A 8 -4.11 26.67 -9.70
CA LEU A 8 -3.63 25.81 -8.62
C LEU A 8 -3.62 24.41 -9.22
N GLU A 9 -2.44 23.97 -9.67
CA GLU A 9 -2.08 22.57 -9.56
C GLU A 9 -2.17 22.27 -8.07
N ASP A 10 -3.39 22.05 -7.60
CA ASP A 10 -3.64 21.21 -6.45
C ASP A 10 -3.11 19.85 -6.89
N LYS A 11 -1.79 19.71 -6.78
CA LYS A 11 -1.16 18.40 -6.64
C LYS A 11 -1.78 17.91 -5.35
N THR A 12 -2.93 17.26 -5.46
CA THR A 12 -3.50 16.55 -4.33
C THR A 12 -2.43 15.54 -3.97
N GLU A 13 -1.67 15.85 -2.93
CA GLU A 13 -0.60 14.99 -2.45
C GLU A 13 -1.31 13.74 -1.96
N HIS A 14 -1.03 12.64 -2.64
CA HIS A 14 -1.59 11.36 -2.30
C HIS A 14 -0.57 10.61 -1.46
N GLU A 15 -1.02 10.05 -0.34
CA GLU A 15 -0.19 9.26 0.56
C GLU A 15 -0.73 7.83 0.64
N PHE A 16 0.16 6.86 0.71
CA PHE A 16 -0.23 5.48 0.95
C PHE A 16 -0.14 5.21 2.44
N VAL A 17 -1.22 4.68 3.03
CA VAL A 17 -1.30 4.43 4.47
C VAL A 17 -1.96 3.08 4.78
N PHE A 18 -1.62 2.49 5.91
CA PHE A 18 -2.33 1.39 6.51
C PHE A 18 -3.26 1.88 7.61
N TYR A 19 -4.49 1.39 7.61
CA TYR A 19 -5.39 1.53 8.75
C TYR A 19 -5.40 0.21 9.52
N LEU A 20 -4.97 0.24 10.78
CA LEU A 20 -4.91 -0.94 11.63
C LEU A 20 -6.18 -1.07 12.48
N TYR A 21 -6.84 -2.22 12.37
CA TYR A 21 -8.05 -2.56 13.12
C TYR A 21 -7.73 -3.48 14.31
N GLU A 22 -6.80 -4.42 14.12
CA GLU A 22 -6.34 -5.37 15.12
C GLU A 22 -4.87 -5.68 14.87
N GLU A 23 -4.02 -5.46 15.87
CA GLU A 23 -2.56 -5.61 15.79
C GLU A 23 -2.09 -6.97 16.31
N ASP A 24 -2.79 -8.04 15.92
CA ASP A 24 -2.38 -9.41 16.24
C ASP A 24 -1.16 -9.83 15.40
N GLU A 25 -0.22 -10.56 16.00
CA GLU A 25 1.01 -10.98 15.30
C GLU A 25 0.76 -12.04 14.22
N GLU A 26 -0.24 -12.90 14.41
CA GLU A 26 -0.55 -14.02 13.52
C GLU A 26 -1.70 -13.69 12.56
N ASP A 27 -2.65 -12.86 13.00
CA ASP A 27 -3.86 -12.50 12.26
C ASP A 27 -4.19 -10.99 12.32
N PRO A 28 -3.29 -10.10 11.85
CA PRO A 28 -3.54 -8.68 11.89
C PRO A 28 -4.70 -8.31 10.96
N ARG A 29 -5.52 -7.36 11.39
CA ARG A 29 -6.59 -6.80 10.57
C ARG A 29 -6.23 -5.40 10.20
N PHE A 30 -6.21 -5.16 8.90
CA PHE A 30 -5.81 -3.88 8.36
C PHE A 30 -6.39 -3.66 6.97
N SER A 31 -6.31 -2.43 6.52
CA SER A 31 -6.51 -2.08 5.13
C SER A 31 -5.42 -1.14 4.64
N PHE A 32 -5.07 -1.24 3.37
CA PHE A 32 -4.10 -0.38 2.70
C PHE A 32 -4.84 0.60 1.80
N TRP A 33 -4.49 1.88 1.91
CA TRP A 33 -5.24 2.98 1.35
C TRP A 33 -4.36 3.91 0.52
N LEU A 34 -4.98 4.57 -0.44
CA LEU A 34 -4.49 5.80 -1.04
C LEU A 34 -5.30 6.96 -0.45
N GLU A 35 -4.70 7.71 0.45
CA GLU A 35 -5.28 8.88 1.12
C GLU A 35 -4.95 10.15 0.33
N THR A 36 -5.89 11.09 0.28
CA THR A 36 -5.70 12.43 -0.25
C THR A 36 -5.51 13.42 0.89
N SER A 37 -4.84 14.54 0.59
CA SER A 37 -4.50 15.57 1.59
C SER A 37 -5.71 16.20 2.31
N ASP A 38 -6.93 15.99 1.80
CA ASP A 38 -8.19 16.41 2.42
C ASP A 38 -8.77 15.38 3.42
N GLY A 39 -8.07 14.28 3.67
CA GLY A 39 -8.48 13.19 4.55
C GLY A 39 -9.52 12.25 3.94
N SER A 40 -9.89 12.44 2.67
CA SER A 40 -10.56 11.39 1.91
C SER A 40 -9.54 10.38 1.41
N GLY A 41 -10.01 9.24 0.91
CA GLY A 41 -9.10 8.19 0.48
C GLY A 41 -9.84 7.00 -0.05
N MET A 42 -9.08 6.03 -0.54
CA MET A 42 -9.62 4.81 -1.09
C MET A 42 -8.93 3.57 -0.54
N SER A 43 -9.70 2.60 -0.06
CA SER A 43 -9.17 1.28 0.26
C SER A 43 -8.79 0.54 -1.02
N LEU A 44 -7.56 0.04 -1.07
CA LEU A 44 -6.99 -0.72 -2.18
C LEU A 44 -6.82 -2.20 -1.81
N TYR A 45 -6.61 -2.49 -0.53
CA TYR A 45 -6.51 -3.83 0.00
C TYR A 45 -7.13 -3.89 1.39
N GLU A 46 -7.86 -4.95 1.69
CA GLU A 46 -8.42 -5.21 3.01
C GLU A 46 -8.13 -6.65 3.43
N ARG A 47 -7.64 -6.82 4.65
CA ARG A 47 -7.47 -8.14 5.27
C ARG A 47 -8.56 -8.35 6.31
N LEU A 48 -9.50 -9.24 6.00
CA LEU A 48 -10.69 -9.51 6.80
C LEU A 48 -10.44 -10.53 7.92
N PRO A 49 -11.38 -10.66 8.89
CA PRO A 49 -11.23 -11.56 10.04
C PRO A 49 -11.14 -13.07 9.73
N ASP A 50 -11.34 -13.46 8.48
CA ASP A 50 -11.14 -14.84 8.00
C ASP A 50 -9.71 -15.10 7.53
N GLY A 51 -8.83 -14.12 7.68
CA GLY A 51 -7.43 -14.16 7.29
C GLY A 51 -7.18 -13.94 5.80
N GLN A 52 -8.24 -13.70 5.01
CA GLN A 52 -8.11 -13.50 3.57
C GLN A 52 -7.89 -12.02 3.24
N GLY A 53 -6.88 -11.77 2.42
CA GLY A 53 -6.66 -10.49 1.77
C GLY A 53 -7.55 -10.35 0.55
N MET A 54 -8.19 -9.19 0.41
CA MET A 54 -9.03 -8.85 -0.73
C MET A 54 -8.57 -7.53 -1.33
N TRP A 55 -8.26 -7.56 -2.63
CA TRP A 55 -8.05 -6.35 -3.42
C TRP A 55 -9.40 -5.65 -3.63
N LEU A 56 -9.48 -4.41 -3.18
CA LEU A 56 -10.70 -3.62 -3.26
C LEU A 56 -10.66 -2.66 -4.45
N LYS A 57 -11.85 -2.39 -4.97
CA LYS A 57 -12.03 -1.20 -5.81
C LYS A 57 -12.08 0.02 -4.89
N PRO A 58 -11.58 1.17 -5.36
CA PRO A 58 -11.58 2.40 -4.58
C PRO A 58 -12.92 2.71 -3.91
N SER A 59 -12.92 2.92 -2.58
CA SER A 59 -14.10 3.28 -1.77
C SER A 59 -13.74 4.28 -0.67
N GLU A 60 -14.64 5.22 -0.36
CA GLU A 60 -14.38 6.35 0.55
C GLU A 60 -14.18 5.98 2.03
N GLY A 61 -13.17 6.62 2.65
CA GLY A 61 -12.95 6.88 4.08
C GLY A 61 -12.77 5.71 5.08
N SER A 62 -11.89 5.89 6.07
CA SER A 62 -11.74 5.02 7.25
C SER A 62 -11.67 5.87 8.53
N ASP A 63 -12.37 5.46 9.60
CA ASP A 63 -12.38 6.17 10.90
C ASP A 63 -11.22 5.77 11.84
N HIS A 64 -10.25 4.98 11.36
CA HIS A 64 -9.20 4.39 12.18
C HIS A 64 -7.89 5.21 12.19
N GLY A 65 -6.92 4.83 13.01
CA GLY A 65 -5.59 5.45 12.96
C GLY A 65 -4.79 4.96 11.74
N ALA A 66 -4.28 5.90 10.95
CA ALA A 66 -3.41 5.63 9.81
C ALA A 66 -1.94 5.49 10.26
N VAL A 67 -1.22 4.54 9.67
CA VAL A 67 0.23 4.39 9.79
C VAL A 67 0.86 4.30 8.39
N GLU A 68 1.96 5.00 8.19
CA GLU A 68 2.68 4.99 6.91
C GLU A 68 3.41 3.66 6.67
N PRO A 69 3.57 3.22 5.41
CA PRO A 69 4.47 2.14 5.04
C PRO A 69 5.89 2.43 5.52
N THR A 70 6.52 1.46 6.18
CA THR A 70 7.89 1.61 6.65
C THR A 70 8.90 1.59 5.51
N ASP A 71 10.07 2.19 5.74
CA ASP A 71 11.20 2.10 4.80
C ASP A 71 11.63 0.65 4.54
N GLU A 72 11.52 -0.22 5.55
CA GLU A 72 11.83 -1.65 5.42
C GLU A 72 10.82 -2.34 4.49
N LEU A 73 9.53 -2.02 4.57
CA LEU A 73 8.53 -2.49 3.61
C LEU A 73 8.89 -2.03 2.19
N LYS A 74 9.22 -0.75 1.98
CA LYS A 74 9.62 -0.25 0.65
C LYS A 74 10.83 -1.01 0.11
N ALA A 75 11.83 -1.30 0.94
CA ALA A 75 12.99 -2.09 0.57
C ALA A 75 12.61 -3.52 0.15
N VAL A 76 11.73 -4.19 0.90
CA VAL A 76 11.22 -5.52 0.57
C VAL A 76 10.40 -5.52 -0.72
N ILE A 77 9.60 -4.48 -0.98
CA ILE A 77 8.87 -4.32 -2.25
C ILE A 77 9.83 -4.16 -3.43
N SER A 78 10.90 -3.38 -3.27
CA SER A 78 11.95 -3.23 -4.29
C SER A 78 12.57 -4.60 -4.64
N GLU A 79 12.94 -5.40 -3.64
CA GLU A 79 13.44 -6.76 -3.86
C GLU A 79 12.42 -7.68 -4.53
N LEU A 80 11.14 -7.58 -4.14
CA LEU A 80 10.06 -8.37 -4.73
C LEU A 80 9.89 -8.04 -6.21
N MET A 81 9.98 -6.76 -6.58
CA MET A 81 9.93 -6.31 -7.97
C MET A 81 11.11 -6.85 -8.80
N ALA A 82 12.28 -7.00 -8.16
CA ALA A 82 13.46 -7.63 -8.76
C ALA A 82 13.40 -9.17 -8.80
N ASN A 83 12.36 -9.79 -8.21
CA ASN A 83 12.24 -11.24 -7.97
C ASN A 83 13.40 -11.82 -7.12
N ASP A 84 13.90 -11.04 -6.16
CA ASP A 84 15.05 -11.39 -5.30
C ASP A 84 14.73 -11.25 -3.80
N VAL A 85 13.45 -11.29 -3.44
CA VAL A 85 13.01 -11.06 -2.05
C VAL A 85 13.37 -12.21 -1.12
N SER A 86 14.01 -11.88 0.01
CA SER A 86 14.35 -12.85 1.05
C SER A 86 13.16 -13.14 1.97
N ALA A 87 12.82 -14.43 2.12
CA ALA A 87 11.74 -14.87 3.03
C ALA A 87 11.99 -14.48 4.49
N ASP A 88 13.25 -14.46 4.94
CA ASP A 88 13.62 -14.03 6.29
C ASP A 88 13.33 -12.53 6.50
N ARG A 89 13.65 -11.68 5.52
CA ARG A 89 13.33 -10.24 5.58
C ARG A 89 11.83 -9.98 5.63
N VAL A 90 11.06 -10.72 4.83
CA VAL A 90 9.59 -10.64 4.87
C VAL A 90 9.05 -11.04 6.25
N HIS A 91 9.70 -11.99 6.94
CA HIS A 91 9.27 -12.43 8.27
C HIS A 91 9.52 -11.38 9.36
N ASP A 92 10.57 -10.57 9.20
CA ASP A 92 10.99 -9.51 10.14
C ASP A 92 10.16 -8.21 10.03
N LEU A 93 9.32 -8.09 8.99
CA LEU A 93 8.39 -6.96 8.84
C LEU A 93 7.33 -6.91 9.95
N ALA A 94 6.74 -5.73 10.14
CA ALA A 94 5.56 -5.59 10.99
C ALA A 94 4.43 -6.53 10.50
N PRO A 95 3.58 -7.08 11.39
CA PRO A 95 2.61 -8.11 10.99
C PRO A 95 1.75 -7.72 9.77
N HIS A 96 1.20 -6.50 9.75
CA HIS A 96 0.37 -6.02 8.65
C HIS A 96 1.15 -5.91 7.33
N GLU A 97 2.38 -5.39 7.36
CA GLU A 97 3.25 -5.27 6.18
C GLU A 97 3.67 -6.64 5.65
N ARG A 98 4.05 -7.57 6.54
CA ARG A 98 4.36 -8.96 6.20
C ARG A 98 3.21 -9.62 5.44
N HIS A 99 2.00 -9.52 5.96
CA HIS A 99 0.82 -10.09 5.31
C HIS A 99 0.45 -9.38 4.01
N PHE A 100 0.69 -8.07 3.93
CA PHE A 100 0.50 -7.31 2.70
C PHE A 100 1.46 -7.78 1.59
N VAL A 101 2.76 -7.91 1.90
CA VAL A 101 3.77 -8.42 0.96
C VAL A 101 3.45 -9.84 0.51
N GLN A 102 3.03 -10.71 1.43
CA GLN A 102 2.59 -12.07 1.08
C GLN A 102 1.38 -12.05 0.14
N GLY A 103 0.43 -11.14 0.35
CA GLY A 103 -0.72 -10.92 -0.52
C GLY A 103 -0.31 -10.46 -1.93
N ILE A 104 0.62 -9.50 -2.01
CA ILE A 104 1.21 -9.04 -3.29
C ILE A 104 1.89 -10.20 -4.00
N HIS A 105 2.83 -10.88 -3.33
CA HIS A 105 3.59 -11.98 -3.91
C HIS A 105 2.67 -13.08 -4.45
N GLY A 106 1.69 -13.51 -3.64
CA GLY A 106 0.71 -14.52 -4.07
C GLY A 106 -0.16 -14.06 -5.24
N THR A 107 -0.47 -12.76 -5.32
CA THR A 107 -1.26 -12.20 -6.42
C THR A 107 -0.43 -12.06 -7.69
N VAL A 108 0.82 -11.60 -7.62
CA VAL A 108 1.74 -11.52 -8.76
C VAL A 108 1.95 -12.89 -9.40
N ASP A 109 2.11 -13.95 -8.58
CA ASP A 109 2.30 -15.32 -9.06
C ASP A 109 1.04 -15.91 -9.75
N GLN A 110 -0.16 -15.62 -9.20
CA GLN A 110 -1.40 -16.25 -9.66
C GLN A 110 -2.16 -15.43 -10.72
N ASN A 111 -2.27 -14.11 -10.53
CA ASN A 111 -3.03 -13.21 -11.37
C ASN A 111 -2.59 -11.74 -11.17
N PRO A 112 -1.49 -11.29 -11.82
CA PRO A 112 -0.94 -9.95 -11.60
C PRO A 112 -1.90 -8.81 -11.98
N ASP A 113 -2.83 -9.07 -12.89
CA ASP A 113 -3.87 -8.11 -13.30
C ASP A 113 -4.92 -7.84 -12.20
N ALA A 114 -4.91 -8.60 -11.10
CA ALA A 114 -5.79 -8.36 -9.96
C ALA A 114 -5.30 -7.24 -9.03
N ILE A 115 -4.01 -6.90 -9.08
CA ILE A 115 -3.45 -5.80 -8.28
C ILE A 115 -3.92 -4.46 -8.88
N PRO A 116 -4.53 -3.56 -8.09
CA PRO A 116 -4.97 -2.25 -8.59
C PRO A 116 -3.79 -1.41 -9.11
N ASN A 117 -3.99 -0.68 -10.21
CA ASN A 117 -2.97 0.19 -10.80
C ASN A 117 -2.30 1.17 -9.81
N PRO A 118 -3.00 1.81 -8.86
CA PRO A 118 -2.35 2.65 -7.86
C PRO A 118 -1.31 1.90 -7.02
N VAL A 119 -1.58 0.63 -6.69
CA VAL A 119 -0.65 -0.23 -5.95
C VAL A 119 0.57 -0.57 -6.82
N TRP A 120 0.37 -0.89 -8.10
CA TRP A 120 1.48 -1.09 -9.04
C TRP A 120 2.36 0.16 -9.17
N GLY A 121 1.75 1.34 -9.30
CA GLY A 121 2.46 2.62 -9.35
C GLY A 121 3.31 2.84 -8.10
N TRP A 122 2.70 2.67 -6.91
CA TRP A 122 3.41 2.78 -5.65
C TRP A 122 4.58 1.80 -5.50
N MET A 123 4.41 0.54 -5.95
CA MET A 123 5.49 -0.45 -5.90
C MET A 123 6.69 -0.05 -6.78
N HIS A 124 6.43 0.56 -7.94
CA HIS A 124 7.47 1.11 -8.80
C HIS A 124 8.15 2.33 -8.18
N ASP A 125 7.36 3.28 -7.66
CA ASP A 125 7.88 4.48 -7.00
C ASP A 125 8.74 4.13 -5.78
N ALA A 126 8.30 3.15 -4.96
CA ALA A 126 9.05 2.65 -3.82
C ALA A 126 10.37 1.98 -4.24
N ALA A 127 10.39 1.27 -5.37
CA ALA A 127 11.61 0.67 -5.90
C ALA A 127 12.61 1.75 -6.37
N GLU A 128 12.13 2.76 -7.10
CA GLU A 128 12.96 3.89 -7.55
C GLU A 128 13.52 4.72 -6.38
N GLU A 129 12.74 4.92 -5.31
CA GLU A 129 13.18 5.63 -4.09
C GLU A 129 14.34 4.92 -3.39
N VAL A 130 14.32 3.59 -3.33
CA VAL A 130 15.37 2.79 -2.68
C VAL A 130 16.67 2.75 -3.49
N GLU A 131 16.59 2.90 -4.82
CA GLU A 131 17.75 2.91 -5.71
C GLU A 131 18.43 4.29 -5.85
N ALA A 132 17.78 5.38 -5.43
CA ALA A 132 18.22 6.76 -5.58
C ALA A 132 19.29 7.21 -4.56
#